data_AF-A0A7T6AR10-F1
#
_entry.id   AF-A0A7T6AR10-F1
#
_cell.length_a   1.000
_cell.length_b   1.000
_cell.length_c   1.000
_cell.angle_alpha   90.00
_cell.angle_beta   90.00
_cell.angle_gamma   90.00
#
_symmetry.space_group_name_H-M   'P 1'
#
loop_
_entity.id
_entity.type
_entity.pdbx_description
1 polymer ?
#
loop_
_entity_poly.entity_id
_entity_poly.type
_entity_poly.pdbx_seq_one_letter_code
_entity_poly.pdbx_strand_id
1 'polypeptide(L)' 'MKDEHDKTGHIFLSRPGLELKCHRCKASLPLLHPHIMVERYDRDDNIICETCYEHYRLKESEKLFSQNDKNT' A
#
# COMPACT_ATOMS: atom_id res chain seq x y z
N MET A 1 36.99 -13.94 25.29
CA MET A 1 35.61 -14.47 25.21
C MET A 1 34.77 -13.44 24.46
N LYS A 2 33.86 -13.94 23.62
CA LYS A 2 33.28 -13.30 22.43
C LYS A 2 32.51 -12.00 22.70
N ASP A 3 32.65 -11.10 21.73
CA ASP A 3 31.89 -9.89 21.46
C ASP A 3 30.36 -10.17 21.39
N GLU A 4 29.57 -9.42 22.16
CA GLU A 4 28.12 -9.31 21.97
C GLU A 4 27.79 -7.88 21.51
N HIS A 5 28.02 -7.65 20.21
CA HIS A 5 27.30 -6.63 19.45
C HIS A 5 25.92 -7.19 19.09
N ASP A 6 24.89 -6.89 19.89
CA ASP A 6 23.51 -6.91 19.40
C ASP A 6 22.64 -5.89 20.14
N LYS A 7 22.49 -4.72 19.52
CA LYS A 7 21.27 -3.91 19.59
C LYS A 7 21.07 -3.25 18.23
N THR A 8 20.68 -4.09 17.29
CA THR A 8 20.24 -3.75 15.95
C THR A 8 19.12 -2.70 16.00
N GLY A 9 19.45 -1.47 15.58
CA GLY A 9 18.59 -0.67 14.71
C GLY A 9 17.30 -0.07 15.27
N HIS A 10 17.35 0.72 16.35
CA HIS A 10 16.33 1.77 16.53
C HIS A 10 16.59 2.90 15.53
N ILE A 11 16.20 2.71 14.27
CA ILE A 11 16.07 3.83 13.35
C ILE A 11 14.77 4.56 13.72
N PHE A 12 14.85 5.43 14.73
CA PHE A 12 13.88 6.50 14.90
C PHE A 12 14.02 7.44 13.70
N LEU A 13 13.32 7.15 12.61
CA LEU A 13 13.16 8.08 11.48
C LEU A 13 12.21 9.20 11.90
N SER A 14 12.65 10.02 12.85
CA SER A 14 12.11 11.35 13.10
C SER A 14 12.65 12.32 12.05
N ARG A 15 12.45 11.99 10.75
CA ARG A 15 12.68 12.93 9.65
C ARG A 15 11.33 13.57 9.32
N PRO A 16 11.11 14.84 9.66
CA PRO A 16 9.93 15.54 9.16
C PRO A 16 10.14 15.73 7.65
N GLY A 17 9.38 15.05 6.80
CA GLY A 17 9.39 15.41 5.38
C GLY A 17 8.98 14.37 4.36
N LEU A 18 8.76 13.10 4.71
CA LEU A 18 8.09 12.18 3.79
C LEU A 18 6.90 11.59 4.54
N GLU A 19 5.72 12.19 4.39
CA GLU A 19 4.48 11.55 4.80
C GLU A 19 3.82 11.04 3.52
N LEU A 20 3.84 9.73 3.32
CA LEU A 20 3.18 9.11 2.19
C LEU A 20 1.70 8.97 2.55
N LYS A 21 0.78 9.41 1.68
CA LYS A 21 -0.66 9.35 1.94
C LYS A 21 -1.37 8.60 0.83
N CYS A 22 -2.39 7.84 1.23
CA CYS A 22 -3.32 7.25 0.28
C CYS A 22 -4.03 8.36 -0.51
N HIS A 23 -3.99 8.28 -1.84
CA HIS A 23 -4.65 9.23 -2.71
C HIS A 23 -6.16 9.34 -2.44
N ARG A 24 -6.83 8.21 -2.12
CA ARG A 24 -8.28 8.13 -1.93
C ARG A 24 -8.77 8.57 -0.54
N CYS A 25 -8.27 7.94 0.52
CA CYS A 25 -8.76 8.19 1.88
C CYS A 25 -7.88 9.14 2.69
N LYS A 26 -6.76 9.60 2.14
CA LYS A 26 -5.78 10.49 2.78
C LYS A 26 -5.12 9.93 4.05
N ALA A 27 -5.36 8.66 4.37
CA ALA A 27 -4.68 7.96 5.46
C ALA A 27 -3.17 7.91 5.20
N SER A 28 -2.37 8.09 6.25
CA SER A 28 -0.93 7.97 6.19
C SER A 28 -0.55 6.51 5.91
N LEU A 29 0.27 6.31 4.88
CA LEU A 29 0.84 5.03 4.51
C LEU A 29 2.18 4.86 5.24
N PRO A 30 2.48 3.66 5.76
CA PRO A 30 3.77 3.39 6.36
C PRO A 30 4.87 3.66 5.33
N LEU A 31 5.90 4.41 5.73
CA LEU A 31 7.03 4.71 4.85
C LEU A 31 7.75 3.42 4.49
N LEU A 32 7.92 3.23 3.19
CA LEU A 32 8.34 1.99 2.57
C LEU A 32 9.76 1.63 3.00
N HIS A 33 9.91 0.55 3.77
CA HIS A 33 11.16 -0.22 3.73
C HIS A 33 11.04 -1.21 2.54
N PRO A 34 12.00 -1.27 1.60
CA PRO A 34 11.88 -1.99 0.32
C PRO A 34 11.54 -3.49 0.42
N HIS A 35 11.69 -4.09 1.60
CA HIS A 35 11.51 -5.52 1.83
C HIS A 35 10.24 -5.91 2.60
N ILE A 36 9.39 -4.94 2.99
CA ILE A 36 8.34 -5.19 4.00
C ILE A 36 6.91 -4.96 3.45
N MET A 37 6.72 -4.15 2.41
CA MET A 37 5.38 -3.92 1.86
C MET A 37 5.35 -3.81 0.33
N VAL A 38 4.23 -4.28 -0.23
CA VAL A 38 3.88 -4.20 -1.66
C VAL A 38 3.22 -2.86 -1.94
N GLU A 39 3.78 -2.09 -2.87
CA GLU A 39 3.20 -0.83 -3.36
C GLU A 39 1.90 -1.10 -4.14
N ARG A 40 0.91 -0.23 -3.97
CA ARG A 40 -0.41 -0.38 -4.59
C ARG A 40 -0.85 0.94 -5.20
N TYR A 41 -1.33 0.88 -6.43
CA TYR A 41 -1.67 2.04 -7.23
C TYR A 41 -3.12 1.95 -7.74
N ASP A 42 -3.76 3.09 -7.97
CA ASP A 42 -5.02 3.17 -8.72
C ASP A 42 -4.77 3.25 -10.24
N ARG A 43 -5.84 3.38 -11.05
CA ARG A 43 -5.75 3.43 -12.52
C ARG A 43 -4.97 4.63 -13.05
N ASP A 44 -4.89 5.69 -12.26
CA ASP A 44 -4.25 6.94 -12.60
C ASP A 44 -2.83 7.00 -12.00
N ASP A 45 -2.25 5.83 -11.65
CA ASP A 45 -0.91 5.66 -11.09
C ASP A 45 -0.71 6.34 -9.73
N ASN A 46 -1.81 6.64 -9.00
CA ASN A 46 -1.69 7.22 -7.67
C ASN A 46 -1.57 6.14 -6.60
N ILE A 47 -0.67 6.35 -5.64
CA ILE A 47 -0.50 5.42 -4.52
C ILE A 47 -1.74 5.38 -3.62
N ILE A 48 -2.19 4.17 -3.28
CA ILE A 48 -3.37 3.92 -2.44
C ILE A 48 -3.07 2.89 -1.34
N CYS A 49 -3.86 2.93 -0.26
CA CYS A 49 -3.77 1.91 0.79
C CYS A 49 -4.33 0.55 0.33
N GLU A 50 -3.94 -0.51 1.03
CA GLU A 50 -4.44 -1.88 0.83
C GLU A 50 -5.97 -1.94 0.77
N THR A 51 -6.64 -1.35 1.75
CA THR A 51 -8.12 -1.32 1.80
C THR A 51 -8.72 -0.66 0.57
N CYS A 52 -8.17 0.48 0.13
CA CYS A 52 -8.64 1.17 -1.08
C CYS A 52 -8.40 0.35 -2.34
N TYR A 53 -7.30 -0.39 -2.39
CA TYR A 53 -6.97 -1.30 -3.49
C TYR A 53 -7.92 -2.50 -3.54
N GLU A 54 -8.24 -3.11 -2.40
CA GLU A 54 -9.20 -4.22 -2.33
C GLU A 54 -10.60 -3.78 -2.78
N HIS A 55 -11.11 -2.66 -2.28
CA HIS A 55 -12.39 -2.11 -2.73
C HIS A 55 -12.40 -1.79 -4.22
N TYR A 56 -11.30 -1.28 -4.74
CA TYR A 56 -11.13 -1.02 -6.16
C TYR A 56 -11.20 -2.32 -6.97
N ARG A 57 -10.41 -3.34 -6.59
CA ARG A 57 -10.35 -4.64 -7.26
C ARG A 57 -11.70 -5.36 -7.24
N LEU A 58 -12.42 -5.33 -6.12
CA LEU A 58 -13.75 -5.93 -5.99
C LEU A 58 -14.74 -5.30 -6.99
N LYS A 59 -14.75 -3.96 -7.07
CA LYS A 59 -15.60 -3.25 -8.05
C LYS A 59 -15.23 -3.55 -9.50
N GLU A 60 -13.97 -3.83 -9.80
CA GLU A 60 -13.57 -4.26 -11.15
C GLU A 60 -14.07 -5.67 -11.46
N SER A 61 -13.97 -6.59 -10.51
CA SER A 61 -14.52 -7.94 -10.69
C SER A 61 -16.02 -7.92 -10.92
N GLU A 62 -16.78 -7.12 -10.16
CA GLU A 62 -18.24 -7.00 -10.34
C GLU A 62 -18.63 -6.48 -11.74
N LYS A 63 -17.86 -5.54 -12.29
CA LYS A 63 -18.09 -5.03 -13.66
C LYS A 63 -17.83 -6.09 -14.73
N LEU A 64 -16.87 -6.99 -14.50
CA LEU A 64 -16.61 -8.11 -15.41
C LEU A 64 -17.77 -9.12 -15.43
N PHE A 65 -18.42 -9.34 -14.28
CA PHE A 65 -19.57 -10.23 -14.22
C PHE A 65 -20.82 -9.64 -14.90
N SER A 66 -21.14 -8.36 -14.67
CA SER A 66 -22.34 -7.74 -15.27
C SER A 66 -22.30 -7.55 -16.79
N GLN A 67 -21.14 -7.73 -17.43
CA GLN A 67 -21.03 -7.69 -18.89
C GLN A 67 -21.34 -9.04 -19.56
N ASN A 68 -21.34 -10.14 -18.80
CA ASN A 68 -21.63 -11.47 -19.35
C ASN A 68 -23.13 -11.78 -19.45
N ASP A 69 -23.98 -11.09 -18.69
CA ASP A 69 -25.44 -11.31 -18.70
C ASP A 69 -26.19 -10.63 -19.85
N LYS A 70 -25.51 -9.86 -20.71
CA LYS A 70 -26.14 -9.13 -21.84
C LYS A 70 -25.88 -9.77 -23.21
N ASN A 71 -25.27 -10.94 -23.26
CA ASN A 71 -24.87 -11.59 -24.52
C ASN A 71 -25.43 -13.02 -24.69
N THR A 72 -26.56 -13.34 -24.03
CA THR A 72 -27.36 -14.55 -24.27
C THR A 72 -28.73 -14.18 -24.80
#